data_AF-A0A836V8C6-F1
#
_entry.id   AF-A0A836V8C6-F1
#
_cell.length_a   1.000
_cell.length_b   1.000
_cell.length_c   1.000
_cell.angle_alpha   90.00
_cell.angle_beta   90.00
_cell.angle_gamma   90.00
#
_symmetry.space_group_name_H-M   'P 1'
#
loop_
_entity.id
_entity.type
_entity.pdbx_description
1 polymer ?
#
loop_
_entity_poly.entity_id
_entity_poly.type
_entity_poly.pdbx_seq_one_letter_code
_entity_poly.pdbx_strand_id
1 'polypeptide(L)'
;MGLDSVEMVFAFEEEFGIEIPEEDAFRIITVGDMYNFVRRQIVELPPGECLSRKVFYQLRRALMQNYGLQRHLIRKDTILTDLITPKEIEEGWPFLEMYMDLEAPKFRPARGIPVGLVHNTALLTVKHVVDNLIQVNFQKLVPESPDDNQIWNRCVDVVVRQLNVDRHEVRKEAEFARDLGMD
;
A
#
# COMPACT_ATOMS: atom_id res chain seq x y z
N MET A 1 7.66 -38.26 -10.45
CA MET A 1 8.58 -37.12 -10.36
C MET A 1 7.94 -36.28 -9.28
N GLY A 2 8.40 -36.40 -8.03
CA GLY A 2 7.88 -35.52 -6.98
C GLY A 2 8.34 -34.09 -7.24
N LEU A 3 7.67 -33.15 -6.60
CA LEU A 3 8.08 -31.76 -6.65
C LEU A 3 9.39 -31.59 -5.88
N ASP A 4 10.36 -30.97 -6.53
CA ASP A 4 11.58 -30.50 -5.90
C ASP A 4 11.31 -29.16 -5.18
N SER A 5 12.08 -28.90 -4.13
CA SER A 5 12.22 -27.63 -3.44
C SER A 5 12.20 -26.39 -4.34
N VAL A 6 12.84 -26.45 -5.52
CA VAL A 6 12.88 -25.34 -6.49
C VAL A 6 11.50 -24.99 -7.04
N GLU A 7 10.71 -26.01 -7.42
CA GLU A 7 9.37 -25.81 -7.98
C GLU A 7 8.40 -25.31 -6.92
N MET A 8 8.55 -25.78 -5.67
CA MET A 8 7.77 -25.29 -4.53
C MET A 8 8.01 -23.80 -4.29
N VAL A 9 9.27 -23.37 -4.24
CA VAL A 9 9.65 -21.96 -4.04
C VAL A 9 9.02 -21.09 -5.13
N PHE A 10 9.16 -21.50 -6.40
CA PHE A 10 8.59 -20.75 -7.53
C PHE A 10 7.06 -20.63 -7.43
N ALA A 11 6.36 -21.68 -7.00
CA ALA A 11 4.91 -21.63 -6.80
C ALA A 11 4.48 -20.62 -5.71
N PHE A 12 5.28 -20.47 -4.65
CA PHE A 12 5.05 -19.46 -3.64
C PHE A 12 5.36 -18.04 -4.15
N GLU A 13 6.44 -17.86 -4.91
CA GLU A 13 6.78 -16.58 -5.55
C GLU A 13 5.66 -16.11 -6.48
N GLU A 14 5.15 -16.98 -7.36
CA GLU A 14 4.05 -16.66 -8.27
C GLU A 14 2.75 -16.36 -7.54
N GLU A 15 2.38 -17.18 -6.56
CA GLU A 15 1.13 -16.99 -5.80
C GLU A 15 1.16 -15.63 -5.07
N PHE A 16 2.26 -15.31 -4.40
CA PHE A 16 2.34 -14.14 -3.54
C PHE A 16 2.94 -12.90 -4.19
N GLY A 17 3.50 -13.00 -5.40
CA GLY A 17 4.17 -11.91 -6.10
C GLY A 17 5.42 -11.42 -5.37
N ILE A 18 6.16 -12.34 -4.75
CA ILE A 18 7.38 -12.08 -3.96
C ILE A 18 8.59 -12.73 -4.61
N GLU A 19 9.79 -12.38 -4.15
CA GLU A 19 11.03 -13.09 -4.46
C GLU A 19 11.57 -13.76 -3.19
N ILE A 20 11.96 -15.02 -3.29
CA ILE A 20 12.54 -15.82 -2.21
C ILE A 20 14.01 -16.10 -2.57
N PRO A 21 14.97 -15.41 -1.92
CA PRO A 21 16.38 -15.68 -2.15
C PRO A 21 16.74 -17.13 -1.85
N GLU A 22 17.66 -17.70 -2.63
CA GLU A 22 18.11 -19.09 -2.49
C GLU A 22 18.58 -19.40 -1.04
N GLU A 23 19.29 -18.46 -0.41
CA GLU A 23 19.76 -18.60 0.97
C GLU A 23 18.64 -18.70 2.02
N ASP A 24 17.50 -18.05 1.76
CA ASP A 24 16.32 -18.11 2.60
C ASP A 24 15.52 -19.37 2.30
N ALA A 25 15.40 -19.75 1.02
CA ALA A 25 14.77 -21.00 0.60
C ALA A 25 15.39 -22.22 1.30
N PHE A 26 16.72 -22.29 1.39
CA PHE A 26 17.41 -23.37 2.11
C PHE A 26 17.13 -23.43 3.62
N ARG A 27 16.65 -22.33 4.21
CA ARG A 27 16.30 -22.26 5.65
C ARG A 27 14.83 -22.56 5.90
N ILE A 28 14.00 -22.60 4.87
CA ILE A 28 12.58 -22.90 4.97
C ILE A 28 12.41 -24.42 4.98
N ILE A 29 12.20 -24.98 6.18
CA ILE A 29 12.07 -26.43 6.39
C ILE A 29 10.59 -26.80 6.59
N THR A 30 9.83 -25.96 7.27
CA THR A 30 8.41 -26.20 7.60
C THR A 30 7.46 -25.27 6.86
N VAL A 31 6.20 -25.67 6.75
CA VAL A 31 5.13 -24.81 6.20
C VAL A 31 5.00 -23.51 7.02
N GLY A 32 5.23 -23.59 8.33
CA GLY A 32 5.27 -22.43 9.22
C GLY A 32 6.38 -21.45 8.87
N ASP A 33 7.58 -21.94 8.52
CA ASP A 33 8.70 -21.10 8.07
C ASP A 33 8.34 -20.35 6.79
N MET A 34 7.75 -21.06 5.82
CA MET A 34 7.30 -20.47 4.56
C MET A 34 6.22 -19.40 4.81
N TYR A 35 5.20 -19.73 5.61
CA TYR A 35 4.16 -18.78 6.02
C TYR A 35 4.76 -17.52 6.67
N ASN A 36 5.71 -17.69 7.60
CA ASN A 36 6.34 -16.57 8.28
C ASN A 36 7.18 -15.72 7.33
N PHE A 37 7.87 -16.33 6.36
CA PHE A 37 8.60 -15.60 5.33
C PHE A 37 7.65 -14.76 4.48
N VAL A 38 6.63 -15.38 3.90
CA VAL A 38 5.61 -14.72 3.06
C VAL A 38 4.94 -13.58 3.82
N ARG A 39 4.56 -13.82 5.07
CA ARG A 39 3.94 -12.80 5.93
C ARG A 39 4.83 -11.58 6.10
N ARG A 40 6.13 -11.75 6.36
CA ARG A 40 7.06 -10.62 6.48
C ARG A 40 7.13 -9.82 5.18
N GLN A 41 7.20 -10.48 4.03
CA GLN A 41 7.27 -9.81 2.73
C GLN A 41 6.02 -8.99 2.40
N ILE A 42 4.84 -9.45 2.82
CA ILE A 42 3.56 -8.83 2.44
C ILE A 42 3.06 -7.80 3.48
N VAL A 43 3.33 -8.02 4.76
CA VAL A 43 2.80 -7.17 5.85
C VAL A 43 3.77 -6.06 6.24
N GLU A 44 5.08 -6.24 6.06
CA GLU A 44 6.05 -5.19 6.38
C GLU A 44 6.11 -4.15 5.25
N LEU A 45 5.41 -3.03 5.43
CA LEU A 45 5.69 -1.81 4.67
C LEU A 45 7.20 -1.49 4.81
N PRO A 46 7.93 -1.20 3.71
CA PRO A 46 9.35 -0.93 3.81
C PRO A 46 9.61 0.17 4.84
N PRO A 47 10.45 -0.09 5.87
CA PRO A 47 10.73 0.89 6.89
C PRO A 47 11.39 2.12 6.26
N GLY A 48 10.67 3.23 6.20
CA GLY A 48 11.22 4.52 5.75
C GLY A 48 10.46 5.24 4.64
N GLU A 49 9.41 4.67 4.04
CA GLU A 49 8.54 5.45 3.15
C GLU A 49 7.39 6.10 3.93
N CYS A 50 7.61 7.34 4.38
CA CYS A 50 6.54 8.10 5.01
C CYS A 50 5.43 8.38 3.97
N LEU A 51 4.24 7.80 4.15
CA LEU A 51 3.10 8.00 3.25
C LEU A 51 2.79 9.48 2.99
N SER A 52 2.90 10.31 4.05
CA SER A 52 2.74 11.78 3.92
C SER A 52 3.74 12.43 2.98
N ARG A 53 4.95 11.86 2.83
CA ARG A 53 5.97 12.33 1.88
C ARG A 53 5.59 11.96 0.45
N LYS A 54 5.14 10.72 0.23
CA LYS A 54 4.67 10.23 -1.08
C LYS A 54 3.52 11.08 -1.60
N VAL A 55 2.47 11.24 -0.78
CA VAL A 55 1.29 12.06 -1.12
C VAL A 55 1.65 13.53 -1.31
N PHE A 56 2.51 14.09 -0.45
CA PHE A 56 2.99 15.48 -0.64
C PHE A 56 3.69 15.68 -1.99
N TYR A 57 4.53 14.74 -2.43
CA TYR A 57 5.22 14.89 -3.71
C TYR A 57 4.29 14.75 -4.90
N GLN A 58 3.29 13.87 -4.84
CA GLN A 58 2.25 13.78 -5.87
C GLN A 58 1.44 15.09 -5.94
N LEU A 59 0.96 15.58 -4.79
CA LEU A 59 0.23 16.85 -4.72
C LEU A 59 1.07 18.00 -5.28
N ARG A 60 2.34 18.11 -4.88
CA ARG A 60 3.22 19.16 -5.39
C ARG A 60 3.38 19.09 -6.90
N ARG A 61 3.56 17.89 -7.49
CA ARG A 61 3.65 17.74 -8.95
C ARG A 61 2.35 18.19 -9.61
N ALA A 62 1.21 17.76 -9.09
CA ALA A 62 -0.09 18.10 -9.62
C ALA A 62 -0.34 19.64 -9.58
N LEU A 63 -0.01 20.29 -8.46
CA LEU A 63 -0.08 21.74 -8.32
C LEU A 63 0.84 22.49 -9.29
N MET A 64 2.05 21.98 -9.54
CA MET A 64 2.97 22.57 -10.53
C MET A 64 2.44 22.43 -11.96
N GLN A 65 1.85 21.27 -12.31
CA GLN A 65 1.34 21.01 -13.67
C GLN A 65 0.07 21.79 -13.97
N ASN A 66 -0.86 21.86 -13.02
CA ASN A 66 -2.18 22.48 -13.24
C ASN A 66 -2.12 24.00 -13.21
N TYR A 67 -1.29 24.55 -12.32
CA TYR A 67 -1.30 25.98 -12.00
C TYR A 67 0.04 26.67 -12.31
N GLY A 68 1.02 25.95 -12.86
CA GLY A 68 2.33 26.52 -13.20
C GLY A 68 3.16 26.96 -11.99
N LEU A 69 2.84 26.48 -10.79
CA LEU A 69 3.49 26.89 -9.55
C LEU A 69 4.95 26.45 -9.50
N GLN A 70 5.79 27.24 -8.83
CA GLN A 70 7.19 26.88 -8.62
C GLN A 70 7.36 25.96 -7.40
N ARG A 71 8.21 24.93 -7.55
CA ARG A 71 8.49 23.92 -6.52
C ARG A 71 8.82 24.50 -5.13
N HIS A 72 9.51 25.64 -5.08
CA HIS A 72 10.01 26.23 -3.84
C HIS A 72 8.92 26.91 -2.98
N LEU A 73 7.80 27.27 -3.61
CA LEU A 73 6.62 27.87 -2.96
C LEU A 73 5.77 26.81 -2.27
N ILE A 74 5.79 25.57 -2.77
CA ILE A 74 4.95 24.47 -2.28
C ILE A 74 5.69 23.72 -1.17
N ARG A 75 5.51 24.21 0.05
CA ARG A 75 6.00 23.59 1.30
C ARG A 75 4.81 23.11 2.12
N LYS A 76 5.05 22.19 3.05
CA LYS A 76 3.97 21.61 3.87
C LYS A 76 3.27 22.66 4.74
N ASP A 77 4.00 23.66 5.20
CA ASP A 77 3.54 24.79 6.01
C ASP A 77 2.95 25.95 5.19
N THR A 78 3.10 25.95 3.85
CA THR A 78 2.50 26.96 2.99
C THR A 78 0.98 26.92 3.08
N ILE A 79 0.35 28.09 3.17
CA ILE A 79 -1.11 28.26 3.14
C ILE A 79 -1.59 28.04 1.71
N LEU A 80 -2.62 27.22 1.52
CA LEU A 80 -3.11 26.84 0.19
C LEU A 80 -3.61 28.05 -0.60
N THR A 81 -4.32 28.98 0.06
CA THR A 81 -4.86 30.18 -0.56
C THR A 81 -3.80 31.20 -0.98
N ASP A 82 -2.56 31.07 -0.51
CA ASP A 82 -1.43 31.88 -0.98
C ASP A 82 -0.87 31.33 -2.31
N LEU A 83 -1.18 30.08 -2.65
CA LEU A 83 -0.75 29.42 -3.87
C LEU A 83 -1.79 29.50 -4.98
N ILE A 84 -3.05 29.27 -4.65
CA ILE A 84 -4.16 29.18 -5.60
C ILE A 84 -5.43 29.79 -5.00
N THR A 85 -6.24 30.41 -5.85
CA THR A 85 -7.52 30.98 -5.45
C THR A 85 -8.57 29.91 -5.21
N PRO A 86 -9.62 30.20 -4.44
CA PRO A 86 -10.73 29.27 -4.21
C PRO A 86 -11.42 28.82 -5.50
N LYS A 87 -11.50 29.71 -6.50
CA LYS A 87 -12.08 29.41 -7.80
C LYS A 87 -11.21 28.43 -8.59
N GLU A 88 -9.90 28.63 -8.58
CA GLU A 88 -8.93 27.72 -9.23
C GLU A 88 -8.91 26.32 -8.58
N ILE A 89 -9.14 26.26 -7.26
CA ILE A 89 -9.33 24.98 -6.55
C ILE A 89 -10.58 24.27 -7.09
N GLU A 90 -11.71 24.97 -7.15
CA GLU A 90 -12.98 24.43 -7.61
C GLU A 90 -12.91 23.92 -9.06
N GLU A 91 -12.28 24.69 -9.94
CA GLU A 91 -12.14 24.35 -11.36
C GLU A 91 -11.08 23.25 -11.62
N GLY A 92 -9.99 23.22 -10.84
CA GLY A 92 -8.89 22.28 -11.05
C GLY A 92 -9.00 20.96 -10.31
N TRP A 93 -9.98 20.81 -9.41
CA TRP A 93 -10.18 19.61 -8.60
C TRP A 93 -10.32 18.31 -9.41
N PRO A 94 -11.16 18.26 -10.47
CA PRO A 94 -11.32 17.04 -11.26
C PRO A 94 -10.01 16.60 -11.95
N PHE A 95 -9.16 17.55 -12.33
CA PHE A 95 -7.86 17.22 -12.91
C PHE A 95 -6.91 16.65 -11.85
N LEU A 96 -6.91 17.19 -10.63
CA LEU A 96 -6.09 16.66 -9.54
C LEU A 96 -6.48 15.21 -9.21
N GLU A 97 -7.78 14.90 -9.16
CA GLU A 97 -8.28 13.53 -8.96
C GLU A 97 -7.74 12.58 -10.03
N MET A 98 -7.86 12.98 -11.30
CA MET A 98 -7.37 12.21 -12.44
C MET A 98 -5.84 12.04 -12.43
N TYR A 99 -5.09 13.12 -12.16
CA TYR A 99 -3.62 13.11 -12.23
C TYR A 99 -2.99 12.31 -11.09
N MET A 100 -3.55 12.42 -9.89
CA MET A 100 -3.05 11.73 -8.70
C MET A 100 -3.62 10.33 -8.54
N ASP A 101 -4.70 10.01 -9.28
CA ASP A 101 -5.52 8.82 -9.09
C ASP A 101 -6.00 8.68 -7.63
N LEU A 102 -6.48 9.79 -7.05
CA LEU A 102 -6.97 9.87 -5.67
C LEU A 102 -8.30 10.61 -5.64
N GLU A 103 -9.20 10.19 -4.77
CA GLU A 103 -10.40 10.93 -4.44
C GLU A 103 -10.03 12.23 -3.72
N ALA A 104 -10.49 13.36 -4.23
CA ALA A 104 -10.08 14.62 -3.64
C ALA A 104 -10.96 14.94 -2.41
N PRO A 105 -10.36 15.49 -1.34
CA PRO A 105 -11.10 15.79 -0.13
C PRO A 105 -12.18 16.84 -0.39
N LYS A 106 -13.35 16.63 0.23
CA LYS A 106 -14.52 17.51 0.07
C LYS A 106 -14.34 18.77 0.91
N PHE A 107 -13.69 19.79 0.35
CA PHE A 107 -13.66 21.13 0.94
C PHE A 107 -14.95 21.87 0.59
N ARG A 108 -16.02 21.70 1.38
CA ARG A 108 -17.26 22.47 1.16
C ARG A 108 -17.16 23.84 1.82
N PRO A 109 -17.53 24.93 1.12
CA PRO A 109 -17.61 26.21 1.76
C PRO A 109 -18.81 26.29 2.70
N ALA A 110 -18.60 26.77 3.93
CA ALA A 110 -19.70 27.19 4.78
C ALA A 110 -20.35 28.44 4.14
N ARG A 111 -21.67 28.41 3.93
CA ARG A 111 -22.46 29.53 3.40
C ARG A 111 -22.17 30.83 4.16
N GLY A 112 -21.87 31.91 3.43
CA GLY A 112 -21.83 33.27 3.98
C GLY A 112 -20.47 33.78 4.48
N ILE A 113 -19.39 33.02 4.29
CA ILE A 113 -18.00 33.47 4.54
C ILE A 113 -17.30 33.55 3.18
N PRO A 114 -16.62 34.65 2.81
CA PRO A 114 -15.83 34.67 1.59
C PRO A 114 -14.69 33.66 1.78
N VAL A 115 -14.77 32.57 1.01
CA VAL A 115 -13.88 31.40 1.04
C VAL A 115 -14.10 30.47 2.24
N GLY A 116 -14.92 29.45 2.03
CA GLY A 116 -15.14 28.43 3.04
C GLY A 116 -14.04 27.36 3.07
N LEU A 117 -13.05 27.64 3.91
CA LEU A 117 -12.07 26.69 4.44
C LEU A 117 -12.14 26.77 5.96
N VAL A 118 -13.09 26.05 6.58
CA VAL A 118 -13.20 26.04 8.06
C VAL A 118 -12.70 24.71 8.61
N HIS A 119 -11.38 24.62 8.81
CA HIS A 119 -10.88 24.08 10.07
C HIS A 119 -10.88 25.26 11.04
N ASN A 120 -11.59 25.11 12.16
CA ASN A 120 -11.78 26.10 13.21
C ASN A 120 -10.58 27.08 13.30
N THR A 121 -10.76 28.31 12.80
CA THR A 121 -9.82 29.44 12.85
C THR A 121 -8.38 29.27 12.34
N ALA A 122 -8.00 28.16 11.70
CA ALA A 122 -6.61 27.90 11.27
C ALA A 122 -6.48 27.82 9.74
N LEU A 123 -5.56 28.60 9.19
CA LEU A 123 -5.17 28.63 7.78
C LEU A 123 -5.00 27.20 7.21
N LEU A 124 -5.68 26.88 6.11
CA LEU A 124 -5.52 25.58 5.44
C LEU A 124 -4.15 25.52 4.77
N THR A 125 -3.23 24.72 5.32
CA THR A 125 -1.90 24.51 4.74
C THR A 125 -1.88 23.35 3.77
N VAL A 126 -0.83 23.25 2.96
CA VAL A 126 -0.58 22.08 2.10
C VAL A 126 -0.52 20.79 2.94
N LYS A 127 0.00 20.84 4.18
CA LYS A 127 -0.03 19.70 5.11
C LYS A 127 -1.45 19.23 5.39
N HIS A 128 -2.38 20.15 5.66
CA HIS A 128 -3.78 19.79 5.91
C HIS A 128 -4.41 19.12 4.69
N VAL A 129 -4.09 19.57 3.48
CA VAL A 129 -4.55 18.92 2.24
C VAL A 129 -3.97 17.52 2.10
N VAL A 130 -2.67 17.35 2.36
CA VAL A 130 -1.99 16.04 2.34
C VAL A 130 -2.61 15.07 3.35
N ASP A 131 -2.85 15.52 4.57
CA ASP A 131 -3.42 14.69 5.63
C ASP A 131 -4.86 14.26 5.26
N ASN A 132 -5.66 15.18 4.69
CA ASN A 132 -7.01 14.85 4.20
C ASN A 132 -7.00 13.91 3.01
N LEU A 133 -6.11 14.12 2.03
CA LEU A 133 -5.92 13.20 0.91
C LEU A 133 -5.58 11.80 1.40
N ILE A 134 -4.69 11.68 2.41
CA ILE A 134 -4.40 10.39 3.03
C ILE A 134 -5.63 9.80 3.67
N GLN A 135 -6.36 10.58 4.47
CA GLN A 135 -7.52 10.09 5.21
C GLN A 135 -8.63 9.58 4.27
N VAL A 136 -8.95 10.33 3.21
CA VAL A 136 -9.99 9.96 2.24
C VAL A 136 -9.55 8.74 1.41
N ASN A 137 -8.27 8.64 1.10
CA ASN A 137 -7.74 7.58 0.23
C ASN A 137 -6.99 6.49 0.97
N PHE A 138 -7.18 6.34 2.28
CA PHE A 138 -6.31 5.50 3.11
C PHE A 138 -6.27 4.05 2.58
N GLN A 139 -7.43 3.49 2.24
CA GLN A 139 -7.56 2.13 1.70
C GLN A 139 -6.87 1.95 0.33
N LYS A 140 -6.84 2.99 -0.50
CA LYS A 140 -6.16 2.97 -1.80
C LYS A 140 -4.64 3.17 -1.65
N LEU A 141 -4.24 4.02 -0.71
CA LEU A 141 -2.86 4.39 -0.43
C LEU A 141 -2.11 3.35 0.40
N VAL A 142 -2.85 2.63 1.23
CA VAL A 142 -2.43 1.52 2.07
C VAL A 142 -3.43 0.40 1.81
N PRO A 143 -3.26 -0.38 0.73
CA PRO A 143 -4.09 -1.56 0.52
C PRO A 143 -4.00 -2.44 1.76
N GLU A 144 -5.14 -2.97 2.23
CA GLU A 144 -5.15 -3.89 3.37
C GLU A 144 -4.16 -5.01 3.10
N SER A 145 -3.15 -5.13 3.95
CA SER A 145 -2.33 -6.34 3.97
C SER A 145 -3.26 -7.49 4.32
N PRO A 146 -3.26 -8.60 3.55
CA PRO A 146 -4.09 -9.75 3.88
C PRO A 146 -3.88 -10.14 5.34
N ASP A 147 -4.97 -10.43 6.04
CA ASP A 147 -4.87 -10.89 7.42
C ASP A 147 -4.15 -12.25 7.51
N ASP A 148 -3.64 -12.59 8.69
CA ASP A 148 -2.86 -13.81 8.94
C ASP A 148 -3.59 -15.09 8.45
N ASN A 149 -4.92 -15.14 8.51
CA ASN A 149 -5.69 -16.31 8.04
C ASN A 149 -5.75 -16.38 6.52
N GLN A 150 -5.86 -15.24 5.84
CA GLN A 150 -5.82 -15.19 4.37
C GLN A 150 -4.47 -15.64 3.84
N ILE A 151 -3.38 -15.16 4.44
CA ILE A 151 -2.02 -15.59 4.08
C ILE A 151 -1.87 -17.09 4.32
N TRP A 152 -2.27 -17.56 5.50
CA TRP A 152 -2.19 -18.98 5.86
C TRP A 152 -2.99 -19.87 4.90
N ASN A 153 -4.23 -19.52 4.60
CA ASN A 153 -5.07 -20.30 3.69
C ASN A 153 -4.46 -20.40 2.29
N ARG A 154 -3.88 -19.31 1.78
CA ARG A 154 -3.19 -19.32 0.49
C ARG A 154 -1.92 -20.17 0.52
N CYS A 155 -1.14 -20.11 1.61
CA CYS A 155 0.01 -21.00 1.78
C CYS A 155 -0.43 -22.47 1.74
N VAL A 156 -1.50 -22.80 2.47
CA VAL A 156 -2.08 -24.15 2.47
C VAL A 156 -2.54 -24.56 1.08
N ASP A 157 -3.21 -23.67 0.35
CA ASP A 157 -3.71 -23.96 -1.00
C ASP A 157 -2.57 -24.21 -2.00
N VAL A 158 -1.42 -23.53 -1.85
CA VAL A 158 -0.21 -23.84 -2.63
C VAL A 158 0.31 -25.23 -2.28
N VAL A 159 0.51 -25.53 -0.99
CA VAL A 159 1.04 -26.83 -0.54
C VAL A 159 0.16 -27.99 -1.00
N VAL A 160 -1.16 -27.89 -0.81
CA VAL A 160 -2.13 -28.91 -1.22
C VAL A 160 -2.09 -29.12 -2.73
N ARG A 161 -2.06 -28.04 -3.52
CA ARG A 161 -2.05 -28.10 -4.98
C ARG A 161 -0.78 -28.72 -5.53
N GLN A 162 0.37 -28.37 -4.95
CA GLN A 162 1.66 -28.86 -5.37
C GLN A 162 1.85 -30.30 -4.91
N LEU A 163 1.87 -30.57 -3.61
CA LEU A 163 2.21 -31.90 -3.07
C LEU A 163 1.06 -32.92 -3.15
N ASN A 164 -0.15 -32.49 -3.53
CA ASN A 164 -1.34 -33.35 -3.60
C ASN A 164 -1.63 -34.08 -2.28
N VAL A 165 -1.48 -33.36 -1.16
CA VAL A 165 -1.72 -33.82 0.21
C VAL A 165 -3.09 -33.36 0.73
N ASP A 166 -3.63 -34.01 1.77
CA ASP A 166 -4.86 -33.54 2.39
C ASP A 166 -4.63 -32.22 3.16
N ARG A 167 -5.60 -31.30 3.10
CA ARG A 167 -5.53 -30.00 3.77
C ARG A 167 -5.24 -30.11 5.27
N HIS A 168 -5.70 -31.16 5.94
CA HIS A 168 -5.52 -31.38 7.38
C HIS A 168 -4.11 -31.84 7.74
N GLU A 169 -3.32 -32.30 6.77
CA GLU A 169 -1.91 -32.65 6.90
C GLU A 169 -1.03 -31.40 6.91
N VAL A 170 -1.48 -30.32 6.25
CA VAL A 170 -0.75 -29.05 6.17
C VAL A 170 -0.87 -28.26 7.48
N ARG A 171 0.11 -28.44 8.36
CA ARG A 171 0.23 -27.77 9.65
C ARG A 171 1.49 -26.92 9.70
N LYS A 172 1.55 -25.93 10.59
CA LYS A 172 2.71 -25.03 10.70
C LYS A 172 4.00 -25.78 11.01
N GLU A 173 3.89 -26.87 11.76
CA GLU A 173 5.02 -27.69 12.20
C GLU A 173 5.42 -28.76 11.18
N ALA A 174 4.61 -28.97 10.12
CA ALA A 174 4.89 -29.99 9.12
C ALA A 174 6.14 -29.61 8.30
N GLU A 175 7.11 -30.51 8.25
CA GLU A 175 8.29 -30.40 7.39
C GLU A 175 7.94 -30.82 5.95
N PHE A 176 8.33 -30.00 4.96
CA PHE A 176 8.00 -30.26 3.56
C PHE A 176 8.49 -31.63 3.06
N ALA A 177 9.75 -31.96 3.37
CA ALA A 177 10.34 -33.22 2.92
C ALA A 177 9.88 -34.43 3.75
N ARG A 178 9.88 -34.31 5.09
CA ARG A 178 9.61 -35.46 5.96
C ARG A 178 8.14 -35.80 6.10
N ASP A 179 7.28 -34.78 6.23
CA ASP A 179 5.89 -34.98 6.59
C ASP A 179 4.96 -34.89 5.36
N LEU A 180 5.35 -34.13 4.33
CA LEU A 180 4.51 -33.84 3.17
C LEU A 180 5.01 -34.48 1.86
N GLY A 181 6.13 -35.22 1.91
CA GLY A 181 6.63 -36.01 0.78
C GLY A 181 7.18 -35.17 -0.38
N MET A 182 7.73 -33.99 -0.11
CA MET A 182 8.53 -33.23 -1.07
C MET A 182 9.89 -33.94 -1.29
N ASP A 183 10.31 -34.07 -2.55
CA ASP A 183 11.54 -34.80 -2.95
C ASP A 183 12.81 -33.95 -2.76
#